data_AF-A0AA87CQB9-F1
#
_entry.id   AF-A0AA87CQB9-F1
#
_cell.length_a   1.000
_cell.length_b   1.000
_cell.length_c   1.000
_cell.angle_alpha   90.00
_cell.angle_beta   90.00
_cell.angle_gamma   90.00
#
_symmetry.space_group_name_H-M   'P 1'
#
loop_
_entity.id
_entity.type
_entity.pdbx_description
1 polymer ?
#
loop_
_entity_poly.entity_id
_entity_poly.type
_entity_poly.pdbx_seq_one_letter_code
_entity_poly.pdbx_strand_id
1 'polypeptide(L)' 'MKIHDRVYVKTDGQSRREGKILLIEPFNEGTMYLVSLPEYPGGIWFFNEKEGGEGVFVSPIES' A
#
# COMPACT_ATOMS: atom_id res chain seq x y z
N MET A 1 9.10 -4.15 2.85
CA MET A 1 8.63 -2.97 2.11
C MET A 1 9.40 -1.75 2.58
N LYS A 2 9.90 -0.95 1.65
CA LYS A 2 10.67 0.29 1.84
C LYS A 2 10.19 1.33 0.83
N ILE A 3 10.54 2.60 1.06
CA ILE A 3 10.32 3.67 0.07
C ILE A 3 10.96 3.24 -1.26
N HIS A 4 10.22 3.46 -2.35
CA HIS A 4 10.52 3.06 -3.73
C HIS A 4 10.39 1.58 -4.09
N ASP A 5 10.02 0.70 -3.15
CA ASP A 5 9.64 -0.67 -3.50
C ASP A 5 8.39 -0.67 -4.37
N ARG A 6 8.34 -1.60 -5.34
CA ARG A 6 7.11 -1.92 -6.08
C ARG A 6 6.23 -2.83 -5.22
N VAL A 7 4.93 -2.57 -5.23
CA VAL A 7 3.95 -3.25 -4.37
C VAL A 7 2.66 -3.51 -5.14
N TYR A 8 1.90 -4.49 -4.66
CA TYR A 8 0.50 -4.63 -5.02
C TYR A 8 -0.39 -3.89 -4.01
N VAL A 9 -1.32 -3.10 -4.52
CA VAL A 9 -2.39 -2.50 -3.73
C VAL A 9 -3.74 -3.15 -4.04
N LYS A 10 -4.54 -3.35 -2.99
CA LYS A 10 -5.93 -3.80 -3.07
C LYS A 10 -6.83 -2.57 -3.13
N THR A 11 -7.70 -2.51 -4.12
CA THR A 11 -8.79 -1.53 -4.22
C THR A 11 -10.09 -2.31 -4.33
N ASP A 12 -11.14 -1.87 -3.65
CA ASP A 12 -12.39 -2.63 -3.57
C ASP A 12 -12.92 -3.04 -4.95
N GLY A 13 -13.21 -4.33 -5.10
CA GLY A 13 -13.80 -4.91 -6.31
C GLY A 13 -12.91 -5.01 -7.55
N GLN A 14 -11.62 -4.63 -7.50
CA GLN A 14 -10.71 -4.69 -8.66
C GLN A 14 -9.53 -5.66 -8.45
N SER A 15 -8.99 -6.10 -9.59
CA SER A 15 -7.70 -6.81 -9.69
C SER A 15 -6.60 -6.04 -8.94
N ARG A 16 -5.68 -6.77 -8.29
CA ARG A 16 -4.52 -6.16 -7.62
C ARG A 16 -3.80 -5.20 -8.58
N ARG A 17 -3.50 -4.00 -8.09
CA ARG A 17 -2.88 -2.95 -8.89
C ARG A 17 -1.44 -2.78 -8.48
N GLU A 18 -0.56 -2.60 -9.45
CA GLU A 18 0.85 -2.36 -9.15
C GLU A 18 1.12 -0.88 -8.90
N GLY A 19 1.89 -0.58 -7.86
CA GLY A 19 2.31 0.77 -7.51
C GLY A 19 3.70 0.81 -6.91
N LYS A 20 4.16 2.01 -6.56
CA LYS A 20 5.47 2.25 -5.92
C LYS A 20 5.29 3.06 -4.64
N ILE A 21 5.96 2.66 -3.58
CA ILE A 21 5.91 3.38 -2.29
C ILE A 21 6.64 4.72 -2.44
N LEU A 22 5.96 5.81 -2.06
CA LEU A 22 6.51 7.16 -1.96
C LEU A 22 6.86 7.53 -0.52
N LEU A 23 6.00 7.18 0.44
CA LEU A 23 6.18 7.46 1.87
C LEU A 23 5.64 6.30 2.71
N ILE A 24 6.18 6.16 3.92
CA ILE A 24 5.73 5.22 4.94
C ILE A 24 5.63 5.97 6.26
N GLU A 25 4.45 5.95 6.87
CA GLU A 25 4.21 6.60 8.16
C GLU A 25 3.67 5.58 9.17
N PRO A 26 4.21 5.53 10.40
CA PRO A 26 3.63 4.72 11.46
C PRO A 26 2.27 5.30 11.87
N PHE A 27 1.32 4.43 12.16
CA PHE A 27 0.00 4.82 12.69
C PHE A 27 -0.34 3.93 13.88
N ASN A 28 -1.16 4.42 14.82
CA ASN A 28 -1.43 3.70 16.08
C ASN A 28 -1.91 2.25 15.87
N GLU A 29 -2.69 2.03 14.82
CA GLU A 29 -3.31 0.75 14.49
C GLU A 29 -2.62 0.02 13.32
N GLY A 30 -1.47 0.51 12.84
CA GLY A 30 -0.80 -0.12 11.70
C GLY A 30 0.23 0.75 10.98
N THR A 31 0.24 0.69 9.66
CA THR A 31 1.19 1.44 8.82
C THR A 31 0.48 2.07 7.64
N MET A 32 0.73 3.36 7.42
CA MET A 32 0.25 4.07 6.24
C MET A 32 1.32 4.09 5.16
N TYR A 33 0.91 3.83 3.92
CA TYR A 33 1.75 3.84 2.73
C TYR A 33 1.17 4.82 1.71
N LEU A 34 1.96 5.81 1.29
CA LEU A 34 1.60 6.61 0.13
C LEU A 34 2.12 5.87 -1.11
N VAL A 35 1.24 5.40 -1.99
CA VAL A 35 1.62 4.60 -3.15
C VAL A 35 1.26 5.34 -4.44
N SER A 36 2.26 5.59 -5.29
CA SER A 36 2.02 6.11 -6.65
C SER A 36 1.48 5.03 -7.56
N LEU A 37 0.46 5.39 -8.34
CA LEU A 37 -0.14 4.56 -9.40
C LEU A 37 0.02 5.29 -10.75
N PRO A 38 -0.05 4.59 -11.89
CA PRO A 38 0.14 5.22 -13.21
C PRO A 38 -0.75 6.44 -13.46
N GLU A 39 -2.00 6.42 -13.02
CA GLU A 39 -2.95 7.52 -13.14
C GLU A 39 -2.98 8.46 -11.93
N TYR A 40 -2.31 8.09 -10.84
CA TYR A 40 -2.16 8.91 -9.62
C TYR A 40 -0.66 9.03 -9.26
N PRO A 41 0.12 9.81 -10.04
CA PRO A 41 1.57 9.90 -9.84
C PRO A 41 1.96 10.55 -8.50
N GLY A 42 1.09 11.39 -7.93
CA GLY A 42 1.27 11.98 -6.59
C GLY A 42 0.98 11.02 -5.43
N GLY A 43 0.38 9.86 -5.72
CA GLY A 43 0.10 8.81 -4.77
C GLY A 43 -1.26 8.90 -4.07
N ILE A 44 -1.69 7.74 -3.59
CA ILE A 44 -2.88 7.55 -2.76
C ILE A 44 -2.43 6.89 -1.45
N TRP A 45 -3.01 7.32 -0.32
CA TRP A 45 -2.76 6.71 0.98
C TRP A 45 -3.51 5.38 1.11
N PHE A 46 -2.77 4.34 1.48
CA PHE A 46 -3.28 3.04 1.87
C PHE A 46 -2.87 2.74 3.32
N PHE A 47 -3.67 1.95 4.01
CA PHE A 47 -3.42 1.58 5.40
C PHE A 47 -3.36 0.07 5.53
N ASN A 48 -2.34 -0.44 6.22
CA ASN A 48 -2.30 -1.83 6.66
C ASN A 48 -2.48 -1.89 8.17
N GLU A 49 -3.50 -2.60 8.65
CA GLU A 49 -3.70 -2.89 10.07
C GLU A 49 -2.61 -3.83 10.60
N LYS A 50 -2.18 -3.62 11.86
CA LYS A 50 -1.24 -4.53 12.54
C LYS A 50 -1.89 -5.81 13.07
N GLU A 51 -3.18 -5.74 13.39
CA GLU A 51 -3.96 -6.76 14.09
C GLU A 51 -5.29 -6.95 13.35
N GLY A 52 -5.91 -8.13 13.44
CA GLY A 52 -7.21 -8.39 12.81
C GLY A 52 -7.17 -8.97 11.38
N GLY A 53 -6.04 -8.86 10.66
CA GLY A 53 -5.71 -9.63 9.45
C GLY A 53 -6.53 -9.32 8.18
N GLU A 54 -7.66 -8.63 8.28
CA GLU A 54 -8.51 -8.28 7.13
C GLU A 54 -8.10 -6.97 6.46
N GLY A 55 -7.47 -6.05 7.20
CA GLY A 55 -7.04 -4.72 6.72
C GLY A 55 -5.66 -4.68 6.08
N VAL A 56 -5.32 -5.58 5.14
CA VAL A 56 -4.06 -5.48 4.36
C VAL A 56 -4.35 -5.00 2.95
N PHE A 57 -3.97 -3.75 2.68
CA PHE A 57 -4.19 -3.08 1.40
C PHE A 57 -2.92 -2.93 0.57
N VAL A 58 -1.74 -3.05 1.17
CA VAL A 58 -0.44 -3.01 0.48
C VAL A 58 0.35 -4.29 0.77
N SER A 59 0.86 -4.92 -0.28
CA SER A 59 1.63 -6.17 -0.17
C SER A 59 2.85 -6.15 -1.12
N PRO A 60 3.96 -6.83 -0.76
CA PRO A 60 5.11 -6.96 -1.65
C PRO A 60 4.74 -7.76 -2.92
N ILE A 61 5.43 -7.49 -4.03
CA ILE A 61 5.22 -8.22 -5.31
C ILE A 61 5.81 -9.63 -5.26
N GLU A 62 6.96 -9.80 -4.58
CA GLU A 62 7.65 -11.08 -4.42
C GLU A 62 7.63 -11.46 -2.93
N SER A 63 7.31 -12.73 -2.65
CA SER A 63 7.34 -13.35 -1.32
C SER A 63 8.43 -14.41 -1.28
#